data_AF-A0A8K0GAW1-F1
#
_entry.id   AF-A0A8K0GAW1-F1
#
_cell.length_a   1.000
_cell.length_b   1.000
_cell.length_c   1.000
_cell.angle_alpha   90.00
_cell.angle_beta   90.00
_cell.angle_gamma   90.00
#
_symmetry.space_group_name_H-M   'P 1'
#
loop_
_entity.id
_entity.type
_entity.pdbx_description
1 polymer ?
#
loop_
_entity_poly.entity_id
_entity_poly.type
_entity_poly.pdbx_seq_one_letter_code
_entity_poly.pdbx_strand_id
1 'polypeptide(L)'
;EYPKSASYEHVIRRRGAGQKVCRQVSLFLLAITESRLESLQKHLPENNGTPPVDLRGKHYNRPNQISDNTDLKKAAGEHILSFPKYVLL
;
A
#
# COMPACT_ATOMS: atom_id res chain seq x y z
N GLU A 1 -21.06 26.78 -17.02
CA GLU A 1 -20.18 25.61 -17.28
C GLU A 1 -19.62 25.14 -15.94
N TYR A 2 -19.70 23.84 -15.64
CA TYR A 2 -19.11 23.31 -14.41
C TYR A 2 -17.59 23.23 -14.56
N PRO A 3 -16.80 23.62 -13.55
CA PRO A 3 -15.34 23.55 -13.63
C PRO A 3 -14.89 22.11 -13.92
N LYS A 4 -13.91 21.93 -14.81
CA LYS A 4 -13.38 20.61 -15.24
C LYS A 4 -12.93 19.71 -14.08
N SER A 5 -12.65 20.26 -12.91
CA SER A 5 -12.36 19.50 -11.68
C SER A 5 -13.57 18.76 -11.09
N ALA A 6 -14.79 19.13 -11.48
CA ALA A 6 -16.04 18.48 -11.07
C ALA A 6 -16.41 17.25 -11.93
N SER A 7 -15.67 16.98 -13.01
CA SER A 7 -16.05 15.99 -14.03
C SER A 7 -15.66 14.54 -13.72
N TYR A 8 -14.81 14.30 -12.72
CA TYR A 8 -14.36 12.95 -12.39
C TYR A 8 -15.31 12.33 -11.36
N GLU A 9 -16.21 11.47 -11.83
CA GLU A 9 -17.03 10.60 -10.98
C GLU A 9 -16.18 9.44 -10.46
N HIS A 10 -15.99 9.36 -9.14
CA HIS A 10 -15.39 8.23 -8.45
C HIS A 10 -16.49 7.39 -7.79
N VAL A 11 -16.34 6.07 -7.76
CA VAL A 11 -17.28 5.18 -7.06
C VAL A 11 -16.62 4.65 -5.81
N ILE A 12 -17.18 4.98 -4.65
CA ILE A 12 -16.77 4.41 -3.36
C ILE A 12 -17.74 3.32 -2.97
N ARG A 13 -17.23 2.12 -2.68
CA ARG A 13 -18.04 1.00 -2.19
C ARG A 13 -17.95 0.90 -0.67
N ARG A 14 -19.10 0.96 0.00
CA ARG A 14 -19.23 0.70 1.44
C ARG A 14 -20.32 -0.34 1.65
N ARG A 15 -20.00 -1.46 2.31
CA ARG A 15 -20.96 -2.56 2.60
C ARG A 15 -21.71 -3.06 1.36
N GLY A 16 -21.02 -3.15 0.22
CA GLY A 16 -21.61 -3.62 -1.05
C GLY A 16 -22.38 -2.56 -1.85
N ALA A 17 -22.74 -1.42 -1.27
CA ALA A 17 -23.37 -0.32 -1.99
C ALA A 17 -22.29 0.62 -2.57
N GLY A 18 -22.35 0.88 -3.88
CA GLY A 18 -21.48 1.84 -4.56
C GLY A 18 -22.15 3.22 -4.63
N GLN A 19 -21.49 4.24 -4.11
CA GLN A 19 -21.94 5.63 -4.21
C GLN A 19 -20.97 6.43 -5.09
N LYS A 20 -21.54 7.20 -6.02
CA LYS A 20 -20.79 8.14 -6.86
C LYS A 20 -20.44 9.39 -6.05
N VAL A 21 -19.19 9.81 -6.11
CA VAL A 21 -18.67 10.98 -5.42
C VAL A 21 -17.70 11.73 -6.32
N CYS A 22 -17.49 13.01 -6.05
CA CYS A 22 -16.46 13.78 -6.73
C CYS A 22 -15.05 13.39 -6.24
N ARG A 23 -14.03 13.79 -7.00
CA ARG A 23 -12.62 13.58 -6.67
C ARG A 23 -12.23 14.15 -5.30
N GLN A 24 -12.67 15.37 -4.97
CA GLN A 24 -12.37 16.03 -3.69
C GLN A 24 -12.87 15.20 -2.48
N VAL A 25 -14.12 14.72 -2.58
CA VAL A 25 -14.72 13.87 -1.54
C VAL A 25 -13.97 12.54 -1.42
N SER A 26 -13.48 12.00 -2.53
CA SER A 26 -12.67 10.78 -2.52
C SER A 26 -11.36 10.95 -1.76
N LEU A 27 -10.65 12.06 -1.97
CA LEU A 27 -9.41 12.37 -1.25
C LEU A 27 -9.65 12.53 0.25
N PHE A 28 -10.72 13.25 0.62
CA PHE A 28 -11.10 13.46 2.02
C PHE A 28 -11.47 12.15 2.72
N LEU A 29 -12.33 11.33 2.11
CA LEU A 29 -12.79 10.07 2.70
C LEU A 29 -11.69 9.02 2.84
N LEU A 30 -10.76 8.97 1.88
CA LEU A 30 -9.64 8.02 1.90
C LEU A 30 -8.43 8.54 2.69
N ALA A 31 -8.44 9.81 3.09
CA ALA A 31 -7.31 10.49 3.74
C ALA A 31 -5.98 10.32 2.98
N ILE A 32 -6.03 10.45 1.65
CA ILE A 32 -4.85 10.32 0.77
C ILE A 32 -4.58 11.59 -0.01
N THR A 33 -3.34 11.75 -0.46
CA THR A 33 -2.95 12.82 -1.36
C THR A 33 -3.42 12.57 -2.79
N GLU A 34 -3.47 13.63 -3.59
CA GLU A 34 -3.79 13.53 -5.02
C GLU A 34 -2.81 12.64 -5.78
N SER A 35 -1.51 12.78 -5.52
CA SER A 35 -0.47 11.91 -6.08
C SER A 35 -0.69 10.43 -5.75
N ARG A 36 -1.20 10.13 -4.55
CA ARG A 36 -1.52 8.77 -4.13
C ARG A 36 -2.76 8.25 -4.84
N LEU A 37 -3.80 9.07 -5.01
CA LEU A 37 -5.00 8.68 -5.76
C LEU A 37 -4.65 8.35 -7.22
N GLU A 38 -3.82 9.16 -7.87
CA GLU A 38 -3.37 8.89 -9.25
C GLU A 38 -2.53 7.62 -9.35
N SER A 39 -1.63 7.40 -8.39
CA SER A 39 -0.85 6.16 -8.31
C SER A 39 -1.77 4.94 -8.16
N LEU A 40 -2.78 5.03 -7.29
CA LEU A 40 -3.78 3.98 -7.13
C LEU A 40 -4.54 3.74 -8.44
N GLN A 41 -5.03 4.77 -9.11
CA GLN A 41 -5.72 4.63 -10.39
C GLN A 41 -4.84 4.02 -11.50
N LYS A 42 -3.54 4.33 -11.51
CA LYS A 42 -2.58 3.80 -12.49
C LYS A 42 -2.14 2.35 -12.19
N HIS A 43 -2.11 1.96 -10.92
CA HIS A 43 -1.49 0.70 -10.49
C HIS A 43 -2.47 -0.33 -9.91
N LEU A 44 -3.74 0.02 -9.66
CA LEU A 44 -4.78 -0.96 -9.42
C LEU A 44 -5.20 -1.56 -10.76
N PRO A 45 -4.88 -2.84 -11.05
CA PRO A 45 -5.37 -3.48 -12.26
C PRO A 45 -6.90 -3.58 -12.18
N GLU A 46 -7.57 -3.42 -13.33
CA GLU A 46 -9.03 -3.33 -13.46
C GLU A 46 -9.83 -4.47 -12.79
N ASN A 47 -9.17 -5.58 -12.40
CA ASN A 47 -9.82 -6.73 -11.79
C ASN A 47 -9.13 -7.37 -10.56
N ASN A 48 -8.04 -6.80 -10.03
CA ASN A 48 -7.44 -7.33 -8.80
C ASN A 48 -7.03 -6.18 -7.88
N GLY A 49 -7.83 -5.94 -6.85
CA GLY A 49 -7.59 -4.97 -5.78
C GLY A 49 -6.34 -5.24 -4.93
N THR A 50 -5.42 -6.08 -5.41
CA THR A 50 -4.20 -6.45 -4.73
C THR A 50 -3.20 -5.31 -4.92
N PRO A 51 -2.81 -4.59 -3.85
CA PRO A 51 -1.76 -3.59 -3.96
C PRO A 51 -0.47 -4.23 -4.48
N PRO A 52 0.38 -3.47 -5.18
CA PRO A 52 1.67 -3.96 -5.62
C PRO A 52 2.48 -4.50 -4.43
N VAL A 53 3.20 -5.60 -4.66
CA VAL A 53 4.05 -6.23 -3.64
C VAL A 53 5.02 -5.19 -3.09
N ASP A 54 5.09 -5.09 -1.76
CA ASP A 54 6.04 -4.19 -1.10
C ASP A 54 7.49 -4.57 -1.46
N LEU A 55 8.20 -3.66 -2.10
CA LEU A 55 9.61 -3.81 -2.48
C LEU A 55 10.55 -3.03 -1.56
N ARG A 56 10.06 -2.42 -0.48
CA ARG A 56 10.92 -1.77 0.52
C ARG A 56 11.94 -2.78 1.03
N GLY A 57 13.20 -2.37 1.08
CA GLY A 57 14.30 -3.25 1.50
C GLY A 57 14.92 -4.11 0.39
N LYS A 58 14.33 -4.18 -0.80
CA LYS A 58 14.83 -4.96 -1.96
C LYS A 58 15.61 -4.13 -2.98
N HIS A 59 16.11 -2.95 -2.58
CA HIS A 59 16.94 -2.12 -3.46
C HIS A 59 18.36 -2.68 -3.49
N TYR A 60 18.85 -3.04 -4.68
CA TYR A 60 20.24 -3.46 -4.90
C TYR A 60 21.26 -2.36 -4.53
N ASN A 61 20.88 -1.09 -4.61
CA ASN A 61 21.73 0.05 -4.24
C ASN A 61 21.68 0.36 -2.74
N ARG A 62 21.91 -0.65 -1.89
CA ARG A 62 22.15 -0.42 -0.46
C ARG A 62 23.63 -0.69 -0.16
N PRO A 63 24.46 0.34 0.07
CA PRO A 63 25.89 0.13 0.34
C PRO A 63 26.15 -0.68 1.61
N ASN A 64 25.20 -0.71 2.54
CA ASN A 64 25.25 -1.51 3.77
C ASN A 64 24.38 -2.77 3.68
N GLN A 65 24.20 -3.33 2.47
CA GLN A 65 23.55 -4.62 2.34
C GLN A 65 24.45 -5.67 3.03
N ILE A 66 23.90 -6.35 4.03
CA ILE A 66 24.58 -7.51 4.61
C ILE A 66 24.76 -8.47 3.44
N SER A 67 26.01 -8.80 3.11
CA SER A 67 26.34 -9.80 2.10
C SER A 67 25.64 -11.13 2.44
N ASP A 68 25.68 -12.14 1.57
CA ASP A 68 25.19 -13.49 1.92
C ASP A 68 26.04 -14.18 3.02
N ASN A 69 26.49 -13.41 4.01
CA ASN A 69 27.03 -13.84 5.28
C ASN A 69 25.92 -14.57 6.05
N THR A 70 25.91 -15.88 5.85
CA THR A 70 25.00 -16.87 6.44
C THR A 70 24.94 -16.77 7.96
N ASP A 71 26.02 -16.34 8.61
CA ASP A 71 26.11 -16.30 10.08
C ASP A 71 25.26 -15.17 10.68
N LEU A 72 25.26 -13.99 10.06
CA LEU A 72 24.42 -12.86 10.49
C LEU A 72 22.94 -13.15 10.28
N LYS A 73 22.59 -13.82 9.17
CA LYS A 73 21.21 -14.25 8.91
C LYS A 73 20.75 -15.28 9.94
N LYS A 74 21.63 -16.22 10.32
CA LYS A 74 21.36 -17.24 11.34
C LYS A 74 21.16 -16.60 12.72
N ALA A 75 22.06 -15.72 13.14
CA ALA A 75 21.96 -15.00 14.42
C ALA A 75 20.68 -14.15 14.49
N ALA A 76 20.32 -13.45 13.41
CA ALA A 76 19.08 -12.69 13.34
C ALA A 76 17.84 -13.60 13.43
N GLY A 77 17.87 -14.76 12.77
CA GLY A 77 16.79 -15.76 12.85
C GLY A 77 16.61 -16.31 14.28
N GLU A 78 17.70 -16.68 14.95
CA GLU A 78 17.68 -17.17 16.33
C GLU A 78 17.14 -16.12 17.30
N HIS A 79 17.53 -14.85 17.11
CA HIS A 79 17.00 -13.74 17.90
C HIS A 79 15.51 -13.48 17.64
N ILE A 80 15.04 -13.59 16.39
CA ILE A 80 13.60 -13.45 16.09
C ILE A 80 12.79 -14.56 16.76
N LEU A 81 13.34 -15.78 16.80
CA LEU A 81 12.69 -16.93 17.43
C LEU A 81 12.69 -16.88 18.96
N SER A 82 13.56 -16.07 19.57
CA SER A 82 13.59 -15.90 21.02
C SER A 82 12.44 -15.01 21.54
N PHE A 83 11.79 -14.24 20.66
CA PHE A 83 10.67 -13.41 21.06
C PHE A 83 9.45 -14.27 21.45
N PRO A 84 8.80 -13.98 22.59
CA PRO A 84 7.59 -14.68 22.98
C PRO A 84 6.51 -14.46 21.92
N LYS A 85 6.05 -15.55 21.32
CA LYS A 85 4.92 -15.51 20.38
C LYS A 85 3.67 -15.18 21.18
N TYR A 86 2.91 -14.18 20.73
CA TYR A 86 1.59 -13.91 21.28
C TYR A 86 0.74 -15.18 21.14
N VAL A 87 0.48 -15.85 22.26
CA VAL A 87 -0.52 -16.91 22.34
C VAL A 87 -1.86 -16.21 22.21
N LEU A 88 -2.49 -16.32 21.05
CA LEU A 88 -3.87 -15.90 20.87
C LEU A 88 -4.72 -16.80 21.77
N LEU A 89 -5.22 -16.23 22.86
CA LEU A 89 -6.38 -16.76 23.61
C LEU A 89 -7.64 -16.64 22.74
#